data_AF-A0A357KZ56-F1
#
_entry.id   AF-A0A357KZ56-F1
#
_cell.length_a   1.000
_cell.length_b   1.000
_cell.length_c   1.000
_cell.angle_alpha   90.00
_cell.angle_beta   90.00
_cell.angle_gamma   90.00
#
_symmetry.space_group_name_H-M   'P 1'
#
loop_
_entity.id
_entity.type
_entity.pdbx_description
1 polymer ?
#
loop_
_entity_poly.entity_id
_entity_poly.type
_entity_poly.pdbx_seq_one_letter_code
_entity_poly.pdbx_strand_id
1 'polypeptide(L)'
;MDAAERGQLIGGPGVIAESAAISPDRFDPRFFALFSWFVRRLLRKSFFAVRLERESAGVLRALASAPGPAIVALSHPSWWDPLVCVHLSRVFLPRRAPLAPLDRDQWERFGFMKRIGLFGINPADRKALSPMIEHVLARCADNPGRVLWITPQGRFSDAREPVVIRPGVAAVAARLRGPTVVALAIEYAFWTDRRPEVFLRAAPVEPGISGDASTPGWHRAIQSAMRRNGEELASLVVARDAGAFECLLGGGRTRINPVYDLWQSMRGRDGPIHDPRRENAA
;
A
#
# COMPACT_ATOMS: atom_id res chain seq x y z
N MET A 1 26.62 -14.02 -32.07
CA MET A 1 27.18 -15.35 -32.38
C MET A 1 28.02 -15.79 -31.20
N ASP A 2 27.80 -16.89 -30.52
CA ASP A 2 26.63 -17.74 -30.35
C ASP A 2 26.97 -18.56 -29.10
N ALA A 3 26.10 -18.50 -28.09
CA ALA A 3 26.17 -19.34 -26.90
C ALA A 3 24.76 -19.86 -26.57
N ALA A 4 23.96 -20.05 -27.62
CA ALA A 4 22.69 -20.76 -27.59
C ALA A 4 22.94 -22.19 -28.07
N GLU A 5 23.50 -23.05 -27.22
CA GLU A 5 23.37 -24.51 -27.36
C GLU A 5 24.03 -25.21 -26.16
N ARG A 6 23.24 -25.49 -25.13
CA ARG A 6 23.39 -26.66 -24.23
C ARG A 6 22.32 -26.59 -23.15
N GLY A 7 21.35 -27.50 -23.24
CA GLY A 7 20.50 -27.84 -22.10
C GLY A 7 19.01 -28.00 -22.41
N GLN A 8 18.68 -28.81 -23.42
CA GLN A 8 17.36 -29.42 -23.50
C GLN A 8 17.48 -30.91 -23.17
N LEU A 9 16.42 -31.46 -22.56
CA LEU A 9 16.16 -32.86 -22.18
C LEU A 9 16.48 -33.21 -20.72
N ILE A 10 15.52 -33.00 -19.80
CA ILE A 10 14.68 -34.07 -19.22
C ILE A 10 13.33 -33.43 -18.82
N GLY A 11 12.33 -33.52 -19.71
CA GLY A 11 10.94 -33.17 -19.40
C GLY A 11 10.21 -34.40 -18.88
N GLY A 12 10.00 -34.48 -17.57
CA GLY A 12 9.07 -35.46 -16.97
C GLY A 12 7.61 -35.03 -17.21
N PRO A 13 6.68 -35.97 -17.45
CA PRO A 13 5.27 -35.64 -17.61
C PRO A 13 4.66 -35.39 -16.24
N GLY A 14 4.61 -34.13 -15.78
CA GLY A 14 3.96 -33.84 -14.51
C GLY A 14 4.20 -32.48 -13.86
N VAL A 15 4.41 -31.38 -14.60
CA VAL A 15 4.44 -30.02 -13.99
C VAL A 15 3.86 -28.97 -14.94
N ILE A 16 2.59 -29.10 -15.35
CA ILE A 16 1.91 -28.03 -16.13
C ILE A 16 0.53 -27.66 -15.53
N ALA A 17 0.11 -28.27 -14.40
CA ALA A 17 -1.23 -28.06 -13.85
C ALA A 17 -1.32 -27.08 -12.66
N GLU A 18 -0.21 -26.63 -12.07
CA GLU A 18 -0.25 -25.96 -10.75
C GLU A 18 -0.14 -24.41 -10.78
N SER A 19 0.23 -23.83 -11.92
CA SER A 19 0.49 -22.37 -12.07
C SER A 19 -0.72 -21.48 -11.77
N ALA A 20 -1.93 -21.95 -12.07
CA ALA A 20 -3.17 -21.17 -11.92
C ALA A 20 -3.82 -21.29 -10.55
N ALA A 21 -3.33 -22.18 -9.67
CA ALA A 21 -3.89 -22.35 -8.33
C ALA A 21 -3.69 -21.08 -7.50
N ILE A 22 -4.49 -20.89 -6.45
CA ILE A 22 -4.26 -19.84 -5.44
C ILE A 22 -3.57 -20.48 -4.24
N SER A 23 -2.46 -19.88 -3.78
CA SER A 23 -1.88 -20.25 -2.48
C SER A 23 -2.64 -19.50 -1.37
N PRO A 24 -3.42 -20.18 -0.54
CA PRO A 24 -4.40 -19.50 0.33
C PRO A 24 -3.74 -18.70 1.45
N ASP A 25 -4.38 -17.59 1.86
CA ASP A 25 -4.03 -16.89 3.09
C ASP A 25 -4.26 -17.78 4.34
N ARG A 26 -3.58 -17.44 5.44
CA ARG A 26 -3.80 -18.06 6.76
C ARG A 26 -3.92 -16.97 7.83
N PHE A 27 -4.74 -15.95 7.56
CA PHE A 27 -4.84 -14.78 8.41
C PHE A 27 -5.03 -15.15 9.89
N ASP A 28 -4.13 -14.67 10.74
CA ASP A 28 -4.12 -14.89 12.18
C ASP A 28 -4.19 -13.53 12.89
N PRO A 29 -5.31 -13.17 13.53
CA PRO A 29 -5.49 -11.84 14.12
C PRO A 29 -4.53 -11.58 15.29
N ARG A 30 -4.14 -12.62 16.04
CA ARG A 30 -3.19 -12.47 17.17
C ARG A 30 -1.79 -12.20 16.65
N PHE A 31 -1.37 -12.97 15.64
CA PHE A 31 -0.11 -12.71 14.96
C PHE A 31 -0.09 -11.33 14.31
N PHE A 32 -1.16 -10.94 13.62
CA PHE A 32 -1.27 -9.63 13.00
C PHE A 32 -1.15 -8.49 14.02
N ALA A 33 -1.76 -8.63 15.20
CA ALA A 33 -1.61 -7.66 16.29
C ALA A 33 -0.15 -7.55 16.77
N LEU A 34 0.54 -8.66 17.00
CA LEU A 34 1.95 -8.67 17.39
C LEU A 34 2.86 -8.10 16.29
N PHE A 35 2.64 -8.52 15.05
CA PHE A 35 3.42 -8.08 13.90
C PHE A 35 3.22 -6.58 13.64
N SER A 36 1.99 -6.05 13.77
CA SER A 36 1.73 -4.61 13.62
C SER A 36 2.44 -3.76 14.70
N TRP A 37 2.60 -4.28 15.92
CA TRP A 37 3.45 -3.64 16.93
C TRP A 37 4.92 -3.60 16.51
N PHE A 38 5.46 -4.72 16.00
CA PHE A 38 6.83 -4.78 15.47
C PHE A 38 7.02 -3.80 14.29
N VAL A 39 6.07 -3.79 13.35
CA VAL A 39 6.07 -2.87 12.20
C VAL A 39 6.06 -1.41 12.64
N ARG A 40 5.24 -1.04 13.63
CA ARG A 40 5.24 0.32 14.19
C ARG A 40 6.63 0.72 14.71
N ARG A 41 7.34 -0.17 15.40
CA ARG A 41 8.70 0.08 15.88
C ARG A 41 9.70 0.20 14.73
N LEU A 42 9.60 -0.68 13.73
CA LEU A 42 10.47 -0.67 12.56
C LEU A 42 10.31 0.63 11.75
N LEU A 43 9.07 1.05 11.47
CA LEU A 43 8.79 2.31 10.77
C LEU A 43 9.36 3.51 11.52
N ARG A 44 9.17 3.60 12.85
CA ARG A 44 9.75 4.68 13.67
C ARG A 44 11.28 4.70 13.67
N LYS A 45 11.92 3.54 13.47
CA LYS A 45 13.39 3.43 13.39
C LYS A 45 13.88 3.87 12.01
N SER A 46 13.24 3.43 10.94
CA SER A 46 13.67 3.65 9.56
C SER A 46 13.32 5.04 9.01
N PHE A 47 12.17 5.59 9.40
CA PHE A 47 11.67 6.86 8.89
C PHE A 47 11.68 7.93 9.97
N PHE A 48 11.85 9.19 9.57
CA PHE A 48 11.70 10.32 10.46
C PHE A 48 10.23 10.51 10.87
N ALA A 49 9.32 10.41 9.90
CA ALA A 49 7.88 10.46 10.14
C ALA A 49 7.10 9.57 9.16
N VAL A 50 5.91 9.17 9.59
CA VAL A 50 4.83 8.68 8.71
C VAL A 50 3.71 9.69 8.80
N ARG A 51 3.39 10.30 7.67
CA ARG A 51 2.47 11.42 7.52
C ARG A 51 1.30 11.02 6.66
N LEU A 52 0.11 11.39 7.11
CA LEU A 52 -1.13 11.24 6.39
C LEU A 52 -1.69 12.62 6.11
N GLU A 53 -2.04 12.91 4.88
CA GLU A 53 -2.73 14.15 4.53
C GLU A 53 -4.00 14.28 5.40
N ARG A 54 -4.29 15.48 5.90
CA ARG A 54 -5.24 15.71 7.00
C ARG A 54 -6.67 15.23 6.67
N GLU A 55 -7.14 15.44 5.46
CA GLU A 55 -8.48 15.03 5.02
C GLU A 55 -8.59 13.51 4.82
N SER A 56 -7.48 12.86 4.48
CA SER A 56 -7.40 11.41 4.26
C SER A 56 -7.79 10.58 5.49
N ALA A 57 -7.64 11.11 6.71
CA ALA A 57 -8.10 10.44 7.92
C ALA A 57 -9.62 10.22 7.92
N GLY A 58 -10.39 11.17 7.39
CA GLY A 58 -11.84 11.05 7.23
C GLY A 58 -12.21 9.94 6.25
N VAL A 59 -11.50 9.87 5.11
CA VAL A 59 -11.68 8.84 4.08
C VAL A 59 -11.44 7.43 4.64
N LEU A 60 -10.34 7.24 5.38
CA LEU A 60 -10.01 5.95 5.98
C LEU A 60 -11.00 5.54 7.09
N ARG A 61 -11.53 6.50 7.87
CA ARG A 61 -12.58 6.23 8.86
C ARG A 61 -13.92 5.87 8.20
N ALA A 62 -14.28 6.52 7.10
CA ALA A 62 -15.46 6.15 6.31
C ALA A 62 -15.32 4.72 5.76
N LEU A 63 -14.14 4.37 5.22
CA LEU A 63 -13.83 3.01 4.80
C LEU A 63 -13.94 2.01 5.97
N ALA A 64 -13.47 2.36 7.16
CA ALA A 64 -13.57 1.50 8.35
C ALA A 64 -15.02 1.15 8.67
N SER A 65 -15.93 2.11 8.56
CA SER A 65 -17.35 1.99 8.93
C SER A 65 -18.27 1.48 7.81
N ALA A 66 -17.76 1.27 6.60
CA ALA A 66 -18.58 0.80 5.48
C ALA A 66 -19.27 -0.56 5.76
N PRO A 67 -20.54 -0.76 5.37
CA PRO A 67 -21.27 -2.00 5.67
C PRO A 67 -20.80 -3.22 4.86
N GLY A 68 -20.09 -2.99 3.74
CA GLY A 68 -19.68 -4.04 2.81
C GLY A 68 -18.15 -4.23 2.68
N PRO A 69 -17.74 -5.05 1.70
CA PRO A 69 -16.34 -5.24 1.34
C PRO A 69 -15.65 -3.93 1.01
N ALA A 70 -14.43 -3.78 1.49
CA ALA A 70 -13.58 -2.62 1.22
C ALA A 70 -12.47 -2.99 0.23
N ILE A 71 -12.10 -2.06 -0.64
CA ILE A 71 -10.91 -2.15 -1.50
C ILE A 71 -10.02 -0.93 -1.25
N VAL A 72 -8.74 -1.16 -0.97
CA VAL A 72 -7.70 -0.15 -1.01
C VAL A 72 -6.80 -0.46 -2.22
N ALA A 73 -6.97 0.34 -3.27
CA ALA A 73 -6.12 0.33 -4.46
C ALA A 73 -4.96 1.31 -4.23
N LEU A 74 -3.73 0.80 -4.13
CA LEU A 74 -2.58 1.62 -3.76
C LEU A 74 -1.50 1.70 -4.85
N SER A 75 -0.79 2.82 -4.89
CA SER A 75 0.49 2.93 -5.60
C SER A 75 1.52 1.98 -4.98
N HIS A 76 2.52 1.55 -5.76
CA HIS A 76 3.52 0.60 -5.30
C HIS A 76 4.98 1.06 -5.48
N PRO A 77 5.45 2.12 -4.80
CA PRO A 77 6.82 2.60 -4.97
C PRO A 77 7.88 1.79 -4.22
N SER A 78 7.53 0.95 -3.25
CA SER A 78 8.55 0.39 -2.36
C SER A 78 8.19 -0.95 -1.72
N TRP A 79 9.22 -1.72 -1.37
CA TRP A 79 9.09 -2.88 -0.49
C TRP A 79 8.61 -2.52 0.92
N TRP A 80 8.61 -1.23 1.29
CA TRP A 80 8.01 -0.74 2.54
C TRP A 80 6.47 -0.72 2.51
N ASP A 81 5.84 -0.76 1.33
CA ASP A 81 4.39 -0.56 1.17
C ASP A 81 3.55 -1.57 1.99
N PRO A 82 3.85 -2.88 2.00
CA PRO A 82 3.09 -3.83 2.82
C PRO A 82 3.17 -3.51 4.32
N LEU A 83 4.30 -2.99 4.80
CA LEU A 83 4.46 -2.61 6.21
C LEU A 83 3.70 -1.31 6.53
N VAL A 84 3.65 -0.37 5.61
CA VAL A 84 2.77 0.80 5.72
C VAL A 84 1.30 0.36 5.75
N CYS A 85 0.88 -0.57 4.90
CA CYS A 85 -0.48 -1.11 4.88
C CYS A 85 -0.84 -1.82 6.19
N VAL A 86 0.07 -2.61 6.78
CA VAL A 86 -0.12 -3.22 8.11
C VAL A 86 -0.30 -2.14 9.18
N HIS A 87 0.51 -1.07 9.13
CA HIS A 87 0.38 0.04 10.07
C HIS A 87 -0.97 0.75 9.94
N LEU A 88 -1.39 1.11 8.71
CA LEU A 88 -2.67 1.74 8.44
C LEU A 88 -3.86 0.84 8.81
N SER A 89 -3.78 -0.46 8.52
CA SER A 89 -4.80 -1.43 8.90
C SER A 89 -5.01 -1.46 10.41
N ARG A 90 -3.91 -1.42 11.19
CA ARG A 90 -4.02 -1.42 12.65
C ARG A 90 -4.60 -0.11 13.21
N VAL A 91 -4.28 1.03 12.60
CA VAL A 91 -4.71 2.36 13.07
C VAL A 91 -6.14 2.65 12.66
N PHE A 92 -6.49 2.44 11.38
CA PHE A 92 -7.76 2.88 10.81
C PHE A 92 -8.76 1.75 10.59
N LEU A 93 -8.30 0.53 10.31
CA LEU A 93 -9.18 -0.59 9.93
C LEU A 93 -9.11 -1.78 10.91
N PRO A 94 -9.10 -1.59 12.26
CA PRO A 94 -8.79 -2.65 13.22
C PRO A 94 -9.81 -3.80 13.24
N ARG A 95 -11.00 -3.59 12.68
CA ARG A 95 -12.07 -4.59 12.57
C ARG A 95 -12.15 -5.26 11.21
N ARG A 96 -11.33 -4.86 10.24
CA ARG A 96 -11.31 -5.42 8.89
C ARG A 96 -10.14 -6.36 8.73
N ALA A 97 -10.43 -7.61 8.39
CA ALA A 97 -9.37 -8.58 8.10
C ALA A 97 -8.73 -8.23 6.74
N PRO A 98 -7.41 -7.98 6.69
CA PRO A 98 -6.70 -7.74 5.44
C PRO A 98 -6.70 -8.99 4.55
N LEU A 99 -6.77 -8.73 3.25
CA LEU A 99 -6.60 -9.71 2.18
C LEU A 99 -5.77 -9.04 1.09
N ALA A 100 -4.74 -9.68 0.57
CA ALA A 100 -3.93 -9.10 -0.51
C ALA A 100 -3.27 -10.16 -1.40
N PRO A 101 -3.25 -9.99 -2.73
CA PRO A 101 -2.47 -10.85 -3.60
C PRO A 101 -0.97 -10.56 -3.44
N LEU A 102 -0.17 -11.60 -3.55
CA LEU A 102 1.28 -11.54 -3.53
C LEU A 102 1.83 -12.52 -4.58
N ASP A 103 2.98 -12.21 -5.15
CA ASP A 103 3.71 -13.17 -5.97
C ASP A 103 4.00 -14.48 -5.19
N ARG A 104 3.70 -15.62 -5.81
CA ARG A 104 3.81 -16.95 -5.20
C ARG A 104 5.20 -17.23 -4.64
N ASP A 105 6.26 -16.83 -5.35
CA ASP A 105 7.63 -17.12 -4.92
C ASP A 105 7.96 -16.35 -3.62
N GLN A 106 7.48 -15.11 -3.52
CA GLN A 106 7.60 -14.31 -2.29
C GLN A 106 6.74 -14.88 -1.16
N TRP A 107 5.54 -15.37 -1.50
CA TRP A 107 4.63 -16.00 -0.55
C TRP A 107 5.21 -17.27 0.06
N GLU A 108 5.91 -18.09 -0.74
CA GLU A 108 6.59 -19.31 -0.28
C GLU A 108 7.80 -18.98 0.58
N ARG A 109 8.61 -18.02 0.15
CA ARG A 109 9.83 -17.60 0.84
C ARG A 109 9.57 -16.98 2.22
N PHE A 110 8.49 -16.21 2.38
CA PHE A 110 8.23 -15.43 3.59
C PHE A 110 6.98 -15.89 4.34
N GLY A 111 7.13 -16.90 5.20
CA GLY A 111 6.01 -17.54 5.91
C GLY A 111 5.11 -16.60 6.74
N PHE A 112 5.61 -15.44 7.21
CA PHE A 112 4.78 -14.48 7.93
C PHE A 112 3.72 -13.82 7.04
N MET A 113 3.96 -13.69 5.73
CA MET A 113 3.05 -13.05 4.77
C MET A 113 1.68 -13.74 4.75
N LYS A 114 1.70 -15.08 4.83
CA LYS A 114 0.49 -15.92 4.91
C LYS A 114 -0.39 -15.53 6.10
N ARG A 115 0.23 -15.28 7.26
CA ARG A 115 -0.46 -14.99 8.53
C ARG A 115 -1.01 -13.57 8.63
N ILE A 116 -0.55 -12.66 7.78
CA ILE A 116 -1.05 -11.28 7.71
C ILE A 116 -2.08 -11.07 6.60
N GLY A 117 -2.58 -12.15 5.99
CA GLY A 117 -3.67 -12.11 5.01
C GLY A 117 -3.23 -12.07 3.54
N LEU A 118 -1.95 -12.32 3.24
CA LEU A 118 -1.48 -12.38 1.86
C LEU A 118 -1.68 -13.80 1.29
N PHE A 119 -2.23 -13.86 0.08
CA PHE A 119 -2.40 -15.09 -0.70
C PHE A 119 -1.53 -15.04 -1.96
N GLY A 120 -0.98 -16.18 -2.36
CA GLY A 120 -0.06 -16.29 -3.49
C GLY A 120 -0.77 -16.43 -4.83
N ILE A 121 -0.32 -15.67 -5.82
CA ILE A 121 -0.73 -15.74 -7.22
C ILE A 121 0.50 -15.83 -8.13
N ASN A 122 0.32 -16.31 -9.36
CA ASN A 122 1.31 -16.13 -10.42
C ASN A 122 0.90 -14.93 -11.30
N PRO A 123 1.48 -13.72 -11.10
CA PRO A 123 1.08 -12.53 -11.85
C PRO A 123 1.50 -12.56 -13.32
N ALA A 124 2.41 -13.47 -13.71
CA ALA A 124 2.82 -13.68 -15.09
C ALA A 124 1.84 -14.59 -15.86
N ASP A 125 1.08 -15.42 -15.16
CA ASP A 125 0.08 -16.30 -15.77
C ASP A 125 -1.24 -15.56 -16.01
N ARG A 126 -1.59 -15.38 -17.29
CA ARG A 126 -2.87 -14.75 -17.68
C ARG A 126 -4.07 -15.51 -17.15
N LYS A 127 -3.94 -16.82 -16.90
CA LYS A 127 -5.01 -17.67 -16.34
C LYS A 127 -5.21 -17.45 -14.84
N ALA A 128 -4.28 -16.80 -14.13
CA ALA A 128 -4.38 -16.56 -12.70
C ALA A 128 -5.42 -15.48 -12.32
N LEU A 129 -5.89 -14.68 -13.29
CA LEU A 129 -6.84 -13.60 -13.03
C LEU A 129 -8.20 -14.11 -12.52
N SER A 130 -8.82 -15.08 -13.20
CA SER A 130 -10.12 -15.61 -12.78
C SER A 130 -10.06 -16.29 -11.40
N PRO A 131 -9.10 -17.18 -11.12
CA PRO A 131 -8.91 -17.75 -9.78
C PRO A 131 -8.69 -16.69 -8.69
N MET A 132 -7.94 -15.62 -8.98
CA MET A 132 -7.74 -14.52 -8.04
C MET A 132 -9.06 -13.81 -7.72
N ILE A 133 -9.85 -13.49 -8.75
CA ILE A 133 -11.16 -12.85 -8.58
C ILE A 133 -12.09 -13.76 -7.76
N GLU A 134 -12.22 -15.03 -8.14
CA GLU A 134 -13.05 -16.01 -7.45
C GLU A 134 -12.65 -16.17 -5.98
N HIS A 135 -11.34 -16.25 -5.72
CA HIS A 135 -10.83 -16.32 -4.36
C HIS A 135 -11.23 -15.08 -3.55
N VAL A 136 -10.99 -13.87 -4.07
CA VAL A 136 -11.36 -12.64 -3.37
C VAL A 136 -12.86 -12.57 -3.09
N LEU A 137 -13.70 -12.91 -4.07
CA LEU A 137 -15.16 -12.95 -3.90
C LEU A 137 -15.57 -13.93 -2.80
N ALA A 138 -15.02 -15.15 -2.80
CA ALA A 138 -15.28 -16.14 -1.76
C ALA A 138 -14.87 -15.64 -0.36
N ARG A 139 -13.67 -15.06 -0.23
CA ARG A 139 -13.20 -14.53 1.06
C ARG A 139 -14.06 -13.37 1.57
N CYS A 140 -14.51 -12.48 0.68
CA CYS A 140 -15.42 -11.39 1.02
C CYS A 140 -16.83 -11.88 1.35
N ALA A 141 -17.29 -12.99 0.78
CA ALA A 141 -18.56 -13.63 1.16
C ALA A 141 -18.47 -14.25 2.56
N ASP A 142 -17.37 -14.93 2.89
CA ASP A 142 -17.14 -15.52 4.22
C ASP A 142 -17.10 -14.46 5.33
N ASN A 143 -16.54 -13.28 5.03
CA ASN A 143 -16.42 -12.17 5.96
C ASN A 143 -16.61 -10.84 5.21
N PRO A 144 -17.83 -10.28 5.22
CA PRO A 144 -18.14 -9.01 4.56
C PRO A 144 -17.30 -7.83 5.05
N GLY A 145 -16.73 -7.92 6.25
CA GLY A 145 -15.85 -6.89 6.82
C GLY A 145 -14.43 -6.90 6.27
N ARG A 146 -14.07 -7.76 5.31
CA ARG A 146 -12.71 -7.79 4.73
C ARG A 146 -12.34 -6.50 4.01
N VAL A 147 -11.04 -6.26 3.96
CA VAL A 147 -10.43 -5.22 3.12
C VAL A 147 -9.41 -5.86 2.19
N LEU A 148 -9.62 -5.70 0.88
CA LEU A 148 -8.66 -6.06 -0.15
C LEU A 148 -7.65 -4.92 -0.29
N TRP A 149 -6.38 -5.18 0.00
CA TRP A 149 -5.27 -4.31 -0.36
C TRP A 149 -4.67 -4.83 -1.67
N ILE A 150 -4.58 -3.98 -2.69
CA ILE A 150 -4.10 -4.40 -4.00
C ILE A 150 -3.32 -3.29 -4.69
N THR A 151 -2.18 -3.65 -5.29
CA THR A 151 -1.30 -2.79 -6.07
C THR A 151 -1.61 -2.95 -7.57
N PRO A 152 -2.55 -2.18 -8.14
CA PRO A 152 -3.13 -2.52 -9.44
C PRO A 152 -2.17 -2.39 -10.62
N GLN A 153 -1.05 -1.69 -10.43
CA GLN A 153 0.03 -1.59 -11.43
C GLN A 153 0.77 -2.94 -11.62
N GLY A 154 0.78 -3.80 -10.59
CA GLY A 154 1.39 -5.13 -10.63
C GLY A 154 2.92 -5.14 -10.78
N ARG A 155 3.58 -4.01 -10.49
CA ARG A 155 5.03 -3.84 -10.44
C ARG A 155 5.38 -2.72 -9.46
N PHE A 156 6.65 -2.61 -9.07
CA PHE A 156 7.14 -1.38 -8.48
C PHE A 156 7.12 -0.25 -9.52
N SER A 157 6.77 0.96 -9.08
CA SER A 157 6.73 2.16 -9.92
C SER A 157 7.14 3.37 -9.10
N ASP A 158 7.96 4.25 -9.67
CA ASP A 158 8.25 5.53 -9.01
C ASP A 158 6.94 6.28 -8.69
N ALA A 159 6.90 6.98 -7.55
CA ALA A 159 5.69 7.68 -7.10
C ALA A 159 5.25 8.79 -8.06
N ARG A 160 6.15 9.30 -8.91
CA ARG A 160 5.91 10.39 -9.86
C ARG A 160 5.73 9.90 -11.30
N GLU A 161 5.86 8.60 -11.54
CA GLU A 161 5.47 8.02 -12.82
C GLU A 161 3.95 8.09 -13.02
N PRO A 162 3.47 8.31 -14.26
CA PRO A 162 2.05 8.20 -14.56
C PRO A 162 1.48 6.83 -14.16
N VAL A 163 0.37 6.84 -13.40
CA VAL A 163 -0.31 5.62 -12.96
C VAL A 163 -1.03 4.95 -14.13
N VAL A 164 -0.68 3.69 -14.39
CA VAL A 164 -1.37 2.80 -15.33
C VAL A 164 -1.73 1.50 -14.61
N ILE A 165 -3.02 1.17 -14.55
CA ILE A 165 -3.49 -0.01 -13.80
C ILE A 165 -3.83 -1.18 -14.72
N ARG A 166 -3.68 -2.39 -14.18
CA ARG A 166 -4.21 -3.63 -14.78
C ARG A 166 -5.70 -3.77 -14.40
N PRO A 167 -6.51 -4.49 -15.20
CA PRO A 167 -7.96 -4.54 -15.02
C PRO A 167 -8.44 -5.33 -13.79
N GLY A 168 -7.54 -6.06 -13.10
CA GLY A 168 -7.94 -7.03 -12.07
C GLY A 168 -8.73 -6.43 -10.90
N VAL A 169 -8.30 -5.29 -10.37
CA VAL A 169 -9.03 -4.61 -9.27
C VAL A 169 -10.42 -4.15 -9.72
N ALA A 170 -10.54 -3.67 -10.95
CA ALA A 170 -11.82 -3.23 -11.51
C ALA A 170 -12.79 -4.40 -11.74
N ALA A 171 -12.25 -5.55 -12.14
CA ALA A 171 -13.03 -6.78 -12.32
C ALA A 171 -13.57 -7.32 -10.99
N VAL A 172 -12.80 -7.19 -9.90
CA VAL A 172 -13.25 -7.50 -8.54
C VAL A 172 -14.33 -6.51 -8.11
N ALA A 173 -14.07 -5.20 -8.21
CA ALA A 173 -15.02 -4.16 -7.78
C ALA A 173 -16.38 -4.28 -8.49
N ALA A 174 -16.39 -4.59 -9.79
CA ALA A 174 -17.60 -4.79 -10.57
C ALA A 174 -18.45 -5.99 -10.14
N ARG A 175 -17.85 -6.99 -9.46
CA ARG A 175 -18.53 -8.23 -9.05
C ARG A 175 -18.92 -8.23 -7.57
N LEU A 176 -18.30 -7.37 -6.76
CA LEU A 176 -18.71 -7.15 -5.37
C LEU A 176 -20.00 -6.34 -5.34
N ARG A 177 -20.87 -6.64 -4.36
CA ARG A 177 -22.09 -5.86 -4.13
C ARG A 177 -21.76 -4.65 -3.28
N GLY A 178 -21.81 -3.46 -3.88
CA GLY A 178 -21.60 -2.18 -3.19
C GLY A 178 -20.25 -2.04 -2.48
N PRO A 179 -19.10 -2.33 -3.13
CA PRO A 179 -17.81 -2.18 -2.47
C PRO A 179 -17.51 -0.70 -2.21
N THR A 180 -16.91 -0.40 -1.06
CA THR A 180 -16.30 0.91 -0.82
C THR A 180 -14.85 0.85 -1.29
N VAL A 181 -14.48 1.75 -2.21
CA VAL A 181 -13.16 1.74 -2.85
C VAL A 181 -12.42 3.03 -2.51
N VAL A 182 -11.16 2.89 -2.08
CA VAL A 182 -10.26 4.01 -1.78
C VAL A 182 -8.98 3.84 -2.59
N ALA A 183 -8.53 4.93 -3.21
CA ALA A 183 -7.20 5.05 -3.79
C ALA A 183 -6.23 5.54 -2.71
N LEU A 184 -5.12 4.84 -2.50
CA LEU A 184 -4.06 5.24 -1.58
C LEU A 184 -2.78 5.56 -2.36
N ALA A 185 -2.29 6.79 -2.24
CA ALA A 185 -1.00 7.21 -2.77
C ALA A 185 0.04 7.15 -1.64
N ILE A 186 1.25 6.70 -1.99
CA ILE A 186 2.40 6.59 -1.10
C ILE A 186 3.58 7.27 -1.79
N GLU A 187 4.26 8.18 -1.09
CA GLU A 187 5.54 8.75 -1.52
C GLU A 187 6.55 8.66 -0.37
N TYR A 188 7.77 8.20 -0.69
CA TYR A 188 8.89 8.18 0.23
C TYR A 188 9.86 9.28 -0.19
N ALA A 189 10.00 10.32 0.64
CA ALA A 189 10.83 11.46 0.29
C ALA A 189 11.65 11.96 1.48
N PHE A 190 12.81 12.54 1.18
CA PHE A 190 13.61 13.24 2.17
C PHE A 190 13.18 14.70 2.25
N TRP A 191 12.85 15.14 3.45
CA TRP A 191 12.81 16.57 3.78
C TRP A 191 14.11 16.98 4.46
N THR A 192 14.06 17.49 5.69
CA THR A 192 15.23 18.07 6.39
C THR A 192 15.99 17.03 7.22
N ASP A 193 15.33 15.98 7.69
CA ASP A 193 15.98 14.94 8.50
C ASP A 193 16.82 13.99 7.63
N ARG A 194 17.87 13.41 8.22
CA ARG A 194 18.70 12.40 7.54
C ARG A 194 17.95 11.11 7.19
N ARG A 195 16.81 10.86 7.83
CA ARG A 195 15.93 9.72 7.51
C ARG A 195 14.77 10.21 6.63
N PRO A 196 14.33 9.40 5.66
CA PRO A 196 13.21 9.77 4.82
C PRO A 196 11.91 9.83 5.64
N GLU A 197 10.91 10.47 5.07
CA GLU A 197 9.54 10.52 5.56
C GLU A 197 8.64 9.70 4.62
N VAL A 198 7.59 9.10 5.18
CA VAL A 198 6.53 8.43 4.42
C VAL A 198 5.35 9.40 4.34
N PHE A 199 4.90 9.72 3.13
CA PHE A 199 3.75 10.57 2.89
C PHE A 199 2.62 9.74 2.28
N LEU A 200 1.42 9.94 2.79
CA LEU A 200 0.25 9.14 2.46
C LEU A 200 -0.91 10.06 2.16
N ARG A 201 -1.69 9.72 1.13
CA ARG A 201 -2.97 10.36 0.87
C ARG A 201 -4.00 9.34 0.41
N ALA A 202 -5.19 9.38 1.00
CA ALA A 202 -6.30 8.50 0.68
C ALA A 202 -7.44 9.31 0.06
N ALA A 203 -7.96 8.86 -1.08
CA ALA A 203 -9.08 9.48 -1.77
C ALA A 203 -10.17 8.44 -2.05
N PRO A 204 -11.47 8.77 -1.87
CA PRO A 204 -12.54 7.87 -2.25
C PRO A 204 -12.58 7.67 -3.77
N VAL A 205 -13.03 6.50 -4.21
CA VAL A 205 -13.26 6.18 -5.61
C VAL A 205 -14.76 5.94 -5.81
N GLU A 206 -15.41 6.90 -6.45
CA GLU A 206 -16.81 6.76 -6.85
C GLU A 206 -16.87 6.17 -8.26
N PRO A 207 -17.56 5.03 -8.47
CA PRO A 207 -17.99 4.67 -9.82
C PRO A 207 -18.98 5.75 -10.26
N GLY A 208 -18.79 6.32 -11.45
CA GLY A 208 -19.58 7.47 -11.90
C GLY A 208 -21.11 7.31 -11.79
N ILE A 209 -21.83 8.44 -11.88
CA ILE A 209 -23.27 8.60 -11.57
C ILE A 209 -24.20 7.67 -12.38
N SER A 210 -23.76 7.12 -13.51
CA SER A 210 -24.55 6.18 -14.30
C SER A 210 -24.31 4.76 -13.80
N GLY A 211 -25.38 4.04 -13.43
CA GLY A 211 -25.42 2.72 -12.77
C GLY A 211 -24.68 1.52 -13.43
N ASP A 212 -23.69 1.77 -14.27
CA ASP A 212 -22.73 0.80 -14.76
C ASP A 212 -21.59 0.62 -13.75
N ALA A 213 -21.85 -0.13 -12.68
CA ALA A 213 -20.81 -0.77 -11.87
C ALA A 213 -20.06 -1.87 -12.67
N SER A 214 -19.78 -1.60 -13.95
CA SER A 214 -19.13 -2.47 -14.90
C SER A 214 -17.61 -2.44 -14.71
N THR A 215 -16.92 -3.47 -15.23
CA THR A 215 -15.45 -3.52 -15.17
C THR A 215 -14.81 -2.29 -15.83
N PRO A 216 -15.25 -1.82 -17.03
CA PRO A 216 -14.70 -0.59 -17.62
C PRO A 216 -14.98 0.68 -16.80
N GLY A 217 -16.17 0.78 -16.19
CA GLY A 217 -16.53 1.91 -15.32
C GLY A 217 -15.60 2.01 -14.12
N TRP A 218 -15.44 0.90 -13.38
CA TRP A 218 -14.51 0.82 -12.26
C TRP A 218 -13.06 1.04 -12.67
N HIS A 219 -12.63 0.54 -13.84
CA HIS A 219 -11.27 0.75 -14.33
C HIS A 219 -11.00 2.25 -14.50
N ARG A 220 -11.87 2.98 -15.23
CA ARG A 220 -11.71 4.42 -15.43
C ARG A 220 -11.72 5.18 -14.10
N ALA A 221 -12.64 4.85 -13.20
CA ALA A 221 -12.75 5.49 -11.89
C ALA A 221 -11.48 5.29 -11.04
N ILE A 222 -11.03 4.05 -10.88
CA ILE A 222 -9.83 3.72 -10.08
C ILE A 222 -8.58 4.33 -10.70
N GLN A 223 -8.39 4.21 -12.02
CA GLN A 223 -7.22 4.78 -12.70
C GLN A 223 -7.17 6.30 -12.53
N SER A 224 -8.31 6.97 -12.75
CA SER A 224 -8.38 8.42 -12.63
C SER A 224 -8.19 8.89 -11.19
N ALA A 225 -8.74 8.17 -10.20
CA ALA A 225 -8.58 8.51 -8.79
C ALA A 225 -7.14 8.29 -8.32
N MET A 226 -6.50 7.16 -8.68
CA MET A 226 -5.10 6.91 -8.33
C MET A 226 -4.16 7.94 -8.95
N ARG A 227 -4.37 8.31 -10.23
CA ARG A 227 -3.56 9.32 -10.90
C ARG A 227 -3.65 10.69 -10.21
N ARG A 228 -4.87 11.21 -10.01
CA ARG A 228 -5.06 12.49 -9.32
C ARG A 228 -4.51 12.46 -7.90
N ASN A 229 -4.72 11.36 -7.18
CA ASN A 229 -4.24 11.23 -5.81
C ASN A 229 -2.70 11.26 -5.71
N GLY A 230 -2.01 10.63 -6.66
CA GLY A 230 -0.55 10.72 -6.78
C GLY A 230 -0.06 12.14 -7.10
N GLU A 231 -0.69 12.81 -8.07
CA GLU A 231 -0.38 14.20 -8.46
C GLU A 231 -0.58 15.19 -7.29
N GLU A 232 -1.68 15.04 -6.55
CA GLU A 232 -2.00 15.86 -5.37
C GLU A 232 -1.03 15.58 -4.20
N LEU A 233 -0.73 14.31 -3.91
CA LEU A 233 0.26 13.96 -2.89
C LEU A 233 1.64 14.55 -3.24
N ALA A 234 2.09 14.36 -4.48
CA ALA A 234 3.38 14.89 -4.93
C ALA A 234 3.47 16.41 -4.77
N SER A 235 2.39 17.13 -5.08
CA SER A 235 2.31 18.58 -4.89
C SER A 235 2.49 18.98 -3.43
N LEU A 236 1.84 18.26 -2.49
CA LEU A 236 2.00 18.50 -1.05
C LEU A 236 3.41 18.16 -0.55
N VAL A 237 4.02 17.06 -1.04
CA VAL A 237 5.39 16.67 -0.67
C VAL A 237 6.41 17.71 -1.17
N VAL A 238 6.23 18.23 -2.39
CA VAL A 238 7.09 19.27 -2.98
C VAL A 238 6.96 20.60 -2.25
N ALA A 239 5.75 20.95 -1.78
CA ALA A 239 5.52 22.17 -1.01
C ALA A 239 6.28 22.19 0.33
N ARG A 240 6.58 21.02 0.91
CA ARG A 240 7.25 20.83 2.21
C ARG A 240 6.49 21.46 3.39
N ASP A 241 5.18 21.63 3.25
CA ASP A 241 4.31 22.12 4.31
C ASP A 241 3.89 20.95 5.22
N ALA A 242 4.37 20.96 6.46
CA ALA A 242 4.01 19.95 7.45
C ALA A 242 2.56 20.11 7.95
N GLY A 243 1.96 21.31 7.85
CA GLY A 243 0.60 21.61 8.29
C GLY A 243 -0.48 20.87 7.51
N ALA A 244 -0.20 20.54 6.25
CA ALA A 244 -1.05 19.72 5.39
C ALA A 244 -1.18 18.26 5.85
N PHE A 245 -0.35 17.81 6.81
CA PHE A 245 -0.29 16.42 7.25
C PHE A 245 -0.52 16.24 8.75
N GLU A 246 -1.23 15.17 9.10
CA GLU A 246 -1.20 14.56 10.43
C GLU A 246 -0.02 13.59 10.54
N CYS A 247 0.72 13.67 11.65
CA CYS A 247 1.85 12.78 11.92
C CYS A 247 1.38 11.51 12.65
N LEU A 248 1.23 10.40 11.93
CA LEU A 248 0.83 9.10 12.50
C LEU A 248 1.95 8.47 13.36
N LEU A 249 3.20 8.66 12.96
CA LEU A 249 4.40 8.18 13.65
C LEU A 249 5.55 9.16 13.48
N GLY A 250 6.38 9.33 14.51
CA GLY A 250 7.61 10.12 14.42
C GLY A 250 7.33 11.61 14.58
N GLY A 251 8.05 12.45 13.82
CA GLY A 251 7.83 13.91 13.78
C GLY A 251 8.40 14.70 14.96
N GLY A 252 9.32 14.11 15.74
CA GLY A 252 10.05 14.83 16.80
C GLY A 252 11.10 15.80 16.25
N ARG A 253 11.93 16.41 17.12
CA ARG A 253 13.04 17.29 16.69
C ARG A 253 13.87 16.66 15.55
N THR A 254 14.04 17.39 14.45
CA THR A 254 14.92 17.05 13.31
C THR A 254 16.33 16.79 13.81
N ARG A 255 16.97 15.71 13.36
CA ARG A 255 18.36 15.36 13.70
C ARG A 255 19.14 15.01 12.44
N ILE A 256 19.99 15.93 12.01
CA ILE A 256 20.79 15.78 10.79
C ILE A 256 21.99 14.88 11.08
N ASN A 257 22.63 15.07 12.23
CA ASN A 257 23.67 14.18 12.72
C ASN A 257 23.66 14.19 14.26
N PRO A 258 23.21 13.12 14.93
CA PRO A 258 23.05 13.10 16.38
C PRO A 258 24.31 13.48 17.17
N VAL A 259 25.51 13.21 16.64
CA VAL A 259 26.79 13.52 17.30
C VAL A 259 27.16 14.98 17.08
N TYR A 260 26.96 15.49 15.87
CA TYR A 260 27.21 16.89 15.54
C TYR A 260 26.20 17.83 16.21
N ASP A 261 24.92 17.45 16.21
CA ASP A 261 23.84 18.19 16.88
C ASP A 261 24.11 18.27 18.39
N LEU A 262 24.59 17.19 19.01
CA LEU A 262 24.99 17.16 20.41
C LEU A 262 26.27 17.98 20.69
N TRP A 263 27.22 18.01 19.75
CA TRP A 263 28.42 18.84 19.86
C TRP A 263 28.11 20.34 19.68
N GLN A 264 27.15 20.69 18.82
CA GLN A 264 26.64 22.05 18.68
C GLN A 264 25.86 22.50 19.92
N SER A 265 25.04 21.62 20.51
CA SER A 265 24.31 21.90 21.75
C SER A 265 25.25 22.17 22.92
N MET A 266 26.34 21.40 23.03
CA MET A 266 27.39 21.63 24.01
C MET A 266 28.14 22.95 23.82
N ARG A 267 28.11 23.54 22.61
CA ARG A 267 28.75 24.83 22.29
C ARG A 267 27.79 26.02 22.29
N GLY A 268 26.54 25.83 22.74
CA GLY A 268 25.53 26.89 22.80
C GLY A 268 25.09 27.41 21.42
N ARG A 269 25.32 26.65 20.34
CA ARG A 269 24.90 26.96 18.97
C ARG A 269 23.71 26.08 18.56
N ASP A 270 22.76 25.92 19.46
CA ASP A 270 21.52 25.21 19.17
C ASP A 270 20.60 26.08 18.31
N GLY A 271 20.44 25.67 17.06
CA GLY A 271 19.37 26.15 16.19
C GLY A 271 18.99 25.03 15.23
N PRO A 272 17.72 24.59 15.16
CA PRO A 272 17.31 23.76 14.03
C PRO A 272 17.64 24.52 12.75
N ILE A 273 18.21 23.84 11.73
CA ILE A 273 18.31 24.46 10.42
C ILE A 273 16.89 24.83 10.00
N HIS A 274 16.66 26.14 9.91
CA HIS A 274 15.38 26.72 9.56
C HIS A 274 15.10 26.40 8.09
N ASP A 275 14.09 25.57 7.83
CA ASP A 275 13.46 25.54 6.51
C ASP A 275 12.33 26.59 6.57
N PRO A 276 12.49 27.79 5.98
CA PRO A 276 11.49 28.85 6.06
C PRO A 276 10.11 28.45 5.51
N ARG A 277 9.99 27.29 4.83
CA ARG A 277 8.69 26.75 4.37
C ARG A 277 7.91 25.96 5.41
N ARG A 278 8.47 25.72 6.61
CA ARG A 278 7.79 24.95 7.70
C ARG A 278 6.97 25.80 8.68
N GLU A 279 7.00 27.14 8.60
CA GLU A 279 6.54 28.02 9.69
C GLU A 279 5.02 28.19 9.89
N ASN A 280 4.16 27.64 9.02
CA ASN A 280 2.71 27.79 9.20
C ASN A 280 2.07 26.69 10.09
N ALA A 281 2.77 26.22 11.13
CA ALA A 281 2.23 25.24 12.07
C ALA A 281 2.89 25.34 13.46
N ALA A 282 2.35 26.23 14.30
CA ALA A 282 2.41 26.15 15.76
C ALA A 282 0.97 26.07 16.30
#